data_AF-A0A453ABV2-F1
#
_entry.id   AF-A0A453ABV2-F1
#
_cell.length_a   1.000
_cell.length_b   1.000
_cell.length_c   1.000
_cell.angle_alpha   90.00
_cell.angle_beta   90.00
_cell.angle_gamma   90.00
#
_symmetry.space_group_name_H-M   'P 1'
#
loop_
_entity.id
_entity.type
_entity.pdbx_description
1 polymer ?
#
loop_
_entity_poly.entity_id
_entity_poly.type
_entity_poly.pdbx_seq_one_letter_code
_entity_poly.pdbx_strand_id
1 'polypeptide(L)'
;ADLECTLTVICNLVTKAGSEDEALEIAKLICAKLTHQPGEKPTLRIKVLFSLYNLLPSLSGKALVYRKALELAAAGKAAADCVVPTFKNIDAFVAYWGIGKPEQRDLFLAVTRILKDQKGMTKEYFKFLNKYLATFDGSADDADAIGAAKEEAAAAIIEFVKSSDLYQCDLLDMPAVAQLEKDEKYQPVYELLKIFLTQRLESYLAFQTANSTLLQGYGMFW
;
A
#
# COMPACT_ATOMS: atom_id res chain seq x y z
N ALA A 1 -4.64 -33.96 -13.74
CA ALA A 1 -5.86 -33.17 -13.47
C ALA A 1 -5.49 -31.70 -13.57
N ASP A 2 -6.30 -30.90 -14.27
CA ASP A 2 -6.04 -29.48 -14.45
C ASP A 2 -6.27 -28.74 -13.11
N LEU A 3 -5.18 -28.25 -12.50
CA LEU A 3 -5.21 -27.59 -11.19
C LEU A 3 -6.15 -26.38 -11.20
N GLU A 4 -6.27 -25.69 -12.33
CA GLU A 4 -7.18 -24.56 -12.51
C GLU A 4 -8.66 -24.99 -12.42
N CYS A 5 -9.02 -26.09 -13.08
CA CYS A 5 -10.34 -26.69 -12.96
C CYS A 5 -10.68 -27.04 -11.50
N THR A 6 -9.76 -27.70 -10.79
CA THR A 6 -9.97 -28.09 -9.37
C THR A 6 -10.17 -26.87 -8.48
N LEU A 7 -9.34 -25.83 -8.63
CA LEU A 7 -9.43 -24.61 -7.84
C LEU A 7 -10.73 -23.83 -8.14
N THR A 8 -11.19 -23.82 -9.38
CA THR A 8 -12.44 -23.19 -9.78
C THR A 8 -13.65 -23.90 -9.19
N VAL A 9 -13.66 -25.24 -9.20
CA VAL A 9 -14.72 -26.03 -8.54
C VAL A 9 -14.77 -25.73 -7.04
N ILE A 10 -13.61 -25.62 -6.38
CA ILE A 10 -13.53 -25.25 -4.96
C ILE A 10 -14.13 -23.85 -4.72
N CYS A 11 -13.85 -22.86 -5.58
CA CYS A 11 -14.43 -21.52 -5.43
C CYS A 11 -15.96 -21.52 -5.55
N ASN A 12 -16.52 -22.37 -6.41
CA ASN A 12 -17.97 -22.48 -6.56
C ASN A 12 -18.69 -23.02 -5.31
N LEU A 13 -17.99 -23.63 -4.35
CA LEU A 13 -18.59 -24.05 -3.08
C LEU A 13 -19.22 -22.85 -2.33
N VAL A 14 -18.67 -21.64 -2.50
CA VAL A 14 -19.22 -20.43 -1.88
C VAL A 14 -20.66 -20.14 -2.32
N THR A 15 -21.04 -20.57 -3.53
CA THR A 15 -22.39 -20.39 -4.09
C THR A 15 -23.44 -21.34 -3.48
N LYS A 16 -22.99 -22.32 -2.69
CA LYS A 16 -23.84 -23.30 -2.01
C LYS A 16 -24.08 -22.96 -0.54
N ALA A 17 -23.48 -21.87 -0.04
CA ALA A 17 -23.72 -21.39 1.31
C ALA A 17 -25.19 -21.00 1.50
N GLY A 18 -25.74 -21.33 2.67
CA GLY A 18 -27.10 -20.96 3.07
C GLY A 18 -27.22 -19.52 3.59
N SER A 19 -26.09 -18.86 3.87
CA SER A 19 -26.04 -17.46 4.33
C SER A 19 -24.77 -16.73 3.86
N GLU A 20 -24.77 -15.41 3.96
CA GLU A 20 -23.57 -14.60 3.66
C GLU A 20 -22.41 -14.88 4.63
N ASP A 21 -22.71 -15.16 5.90
CA ASP A 21 -21.70 -15.50 6.91
C ASP A 21 -21.04 -16.85 6.59
N GLU A 22 -21.83 -17.85 6.19
CA GLU A 22 -21.29 -19.13 5.76
C GLU A 22 -20.45 -19.00 4.49
N ALA A 23 -20.91 -18.19 3.53
CA ALA A 23 -20.14 -17.85 2.33
C ALA A 23 -18.79 -17.19 2.68
N LEU A 24 -18.80 -16.29 3.66
CA LEU A 24 -17.59 -15.63 4.14
C LEU A 24 -16.61 -16.62 4.80
N GLU A 25 -17.08 -17.52 5.65
CA GLU A 25 -16.24 -18.55 6.27
C GLU A 25 -15.65 -19.51 5.23
N ILE A 26 -16.44 -19.95 4.25
CA ILE A 26 -15.95 -20.76 3.13
C ILE A 26 -14.86 -19.98 2.37
N ALA A 27 -15.08 -18.71 2.05
CA ALA A 27 -14.09 -17.90 1.36
C ALA A 27 -12.80 -17.70 2.17
N LYS A 28 -12.89 -17.53 3.50
CA LYS A 28 -11.70 -17.47 4.39
C LYS A 28 -10.87 -18.75 4.29
N LEU A 29 -11.51 -19.92 4.33
CA LEU A 29 -10.82 -21.21 4.20
C LEU A 29 -10.16 -21.39 2.83
N ILE A 30 -10.86 -21.01 1.75
CA ILE A 30 -10.33 -21.06 0.39
C ILE A 30 -9.12 -20.12 0.27
N CYS A 31 -9.25 -18.88 0.73
CA CYS A 31 -8.15 -17.91 0.77
C CYS A 31 -6.94 -18.46 1.52
N ALA A 32 -7.13 -18.99 2.74
CA ALA A 32 -6.04 -19.54 3.54
C ALA A 32 -5.30 -20.68 2.81
N LYS A 33 -6.01 -21.52 2.06
CA LYS A 33 -5.39 -22.56 1.23
C LYS A 33 -4.66 -22.01 0.02
N LEU A 34 -5.22 -21.00 -0.65
CA LEU A 34 -4.59 -20.34 -1.81
C LEU A 34 -3.33 -19.55 -1.40
N THR A 35 -3.27 -19.01 -0.19
CA THR A 35 -2.12 -18.23 0.29
C THR A 35 -1.09 -19.05 1.07
N HIS A 36 -1.31 -20.34 1.29
CA HIS A 36 -0.40 -21.18 2.09
C HIS A 36 1.00 -21.36 1.45
N GLN A 37 1.12 -21.31 0.13
CA GLN A 37 2.38 -21.48 -0.60
C GLN A 37 2.60 -20.37 -1.63
N PRO A 38 2.81 -19.10 -1.22
CA PRO A 38 2.68 -17.94 -2.10
C PRO A 38 3.58 -17.95 -3.35
N GLY A 39 4.70 -18.68 -3.35
CA GLY A 39 5.60 -18.81 -4.49
C GLY A 39 5.18 -19.79 -5.59
N GLU A 40 4.25 -20.71 -5.31
CA GLU A 40 3.82 -21.69 -6.32
C GLU A 40 2.71 -21.12 -7.21
N LYS A 41 2.98 -20.92 -8.50
CA LYS A 41 2.00 -20.43 -9.49
C LYS A 41 1.17 -19.21 -9.01
N PRO A 42 1.80 -18.13 -8.49
CA PRO A 42 1.09 -17.00 -7.87
C PRO A 42 0.07 -16.36 -8.82
N THR A 43 0.39 -16.23 -10.11
CA THR A 43 -0.52 -15.70 -11.15
C THR A 43 -1.80 -16.52 -11.27
N LEU A 44 -1.73 -17.86 -11.23
CA LEU A 44 -2.92 -18.72 -11.29
C LEU A 44 -3.79 -18.51 -10.04
N ARG A 45 -3.17 -18.43 -8.87
CA ARG A 45 -3.89 -18.26 -7.60
C ARG A 45 -4.54 -16.88 -7.49
N ILE A 46 -3.91 -15.83 -7.99
CA ILE A 46 -4.52 -14.49 -8.11
C ILE A 46 -5.75 -14.53 -9.02
N LYS A 47 -5.68 -15.20 -10.18
CA LYS A 47 -6.84 -15.37 -11.07
C LYS A 47 -8.00 -16.10 -10.36
N VAL A 48 -7.70 -17.17 -9.64
CA VAL A 48 -8.69 -17.92 -8.86
C VAL A 48 -9.30 -17.04 -7.75
N LEU A 49 -8.50 -16.23 -7.07
CA LEU A 49 -9.01 -15.26 -6.08
C LEU A 49 -9.94 -14.23 -6.72
N PHE A 50 -9.64 -13.73 -7.92
CA PHE A 50 -10.57 -12.84 -8.63
C PHE A 50 -11.86 -13.53 -9.07
N SER A 51 -11.82 -14.80 -9.43
CA SER A 51 -13.04 -15.60 -9.63
C SER A 51 -13.85 -15.72 -8.33
N LEU A 52 -13.20 -16.02 -7.19
CA LEU A 52 -13.85 -16.09 -5.89
C LEU A 52 -14.46 -14.73 -5.47
N TYR A 53 -13.76 -13.62 -5.72
CA TYR A 53 -14.24 -12.26 -5.46
C TYR A 53 -15.57 -11.99 -6.16
N ASN A 54 -15.70 -12.44 -7.42
CA ASN A 54 -16.91 -12.22 -8.22
C ASN A 54 -18.10 -13.09 -7.77
N LEU A 55 -17.83 -14.22 -7.10
CA LEU A 55 -18.86 -15.13 -6.60
C LEU A 55 -19.42 -14.73 -5.22
N LEU A 56 -18.70 -13.87 -4.49
CA LEU A 56 -19.07 -13.49 -3.14
C LEU A 56 -20.19 -12.43 -3.12
N PRO A 57 -21.27 -12.64 -2.36
CA PRO A 57 -22.28 -11.61 -2.14
C PRO A 57 -21.79 -10.54 -1.14
N SER A 58 -21.04 -10.96 -0.12
CA SER A 58 -20.57 -10.11 0.97
C SER A 58 -19.47 -9.12 0.53
N LEU A 59 -19.66 -7.85 0.88
CA LEU A 59 -18.68 -6.78 0.65
C LEU A 59 -17.40 -6.96 1.47
N SER A 60 -17.52 -7.41 2.72
CA SER A 60 -16.37 -7.71 3.57
C SER A 60 -15.59 -8.91 3.05
N GLY A 61 -16.28 -9.93 2.52
CA GLY A 61 -15.68 -11.05 1.81
C GLY A 61 -14.90 -10.61 0.58
N LYS A 62 -15.48 -9.72 -0.24
CA LYS A 62 -14.81 -9.12 -1.40
C LYS A 62 -13.53 -8.39 -1.02
N ALA A 63 -13.58 -7.52 -0.02
CA ALA A 63 -12.40 -6.80 0.48
C ALA A 63 -11.30 -7.77 0.97
N LEU A 64 -11.69 -8.82 1.71
CA LEU A 64 -10.78 -9.85 2.21
C LEU A 64 -10.07 -10.60 1.06
N VAL A 65 -10.84 -11.08 0.07
CA VAL A 65 -10.29 -11.82 -1.07
C VAL A 65 -9.35 -10.95 -1.89
N TYR A 66 -9.69 -9.68 -2.09
CA TYR A 66 -8.82 -8.75 -2.80
C TYR A 66 -7.50 -8.53 -2.05
N ARG A 67 -7.54 -8.35 -0.72
CA ARG A 67 -6.33 -8.23 0.10
C ARG A 67 -5.43 -9.47 -0.03
N LYS A 68 -6.01 -10.67 -0.05
CA LYS A 68 -5.26 -11.92 -0.27
C LYS A 68 -4.64 -11.99 -1.66
N ALA A 69 -5.26 -11.41 -2.68
CA ALA A 69 -4.65 -11.29 -4.00
C ALA A 69 -3.43 -10.36 -4.00
N LEU A 70 -3.48 -9.26 -3.23
CA LEU A 70 -2.33 -8.37 -3.06
C LEU A 70 -1.17 -9.04 -2.31
N GLU A 71 -1.47 -9.87 -1.29
CA GLU A 71 -0.43 -10.67 -0.60
C GLU A 71 0.32 -11.59 -1.58
N LEU A 72 -0.40 -12.25 -2.50
CA LEU A 72 0.23 -13.09 -3.53
C LEU A 72 0.98 -12.27 -4.60
N ALA A 73 0.55 -11.04 -4.85
CA ALA A 73 1.19 -10.16 -5.82
C ALA A 73 2.64 -9.79 -5.41
N ALA A 74 2.96 -9.89 -4.12
CA ALA A 74 4.32 -9.70 -3.61
C ALA A 74 5.31 -10.81 -4.01
N ALA A 75 4.84 -11.94 -4.57
CA ALA A 75 5.69 -13.07 -4.96
C ALA A 75 6.63 -12.78 -6.15
N GLY A 76 6.43 -11.66 -6.86
CA GLY A 76 7.31 -11.21 -7.93
C GLY A 76 6.57 -10.49 -9.05
N LYS A 77 7.33 -9.99 -10.04
CA LYS A 77 6.82 -9.11 -11.09
C LYS A 77 5.58 -9.67 -11.83
N ALA A 78 5.62 -10.94 -12.25
CA ALA A 78 4.49 -11.55 -12.96
C ALA A 78 3.19 -11.63 -12.13
N ALA A 79 3.31 -11.71 -10.80
CA ALA A 79 2.16 -11.68 -9.89
C ALA A 79 1.68 -10.24 -9.69
N ALA A 80 2.59 -9.28 -9.53
CA ALA A 80 2.28 -7.85 -9.46
C ALA A 80 1.55 -7.36 -10.72
N ASP A 81 1.98 -7.77 -11.92
CA ASP A 81 1.36 -7.40 -13.19
C ASP A 81 -0.12 -7.83 -13.29
N CYS A 82 -0.55 -8.81 -12.48
CA CYS A 82 -1.95 -9.25 -12.41
C CYS A 82 -2.86 -8.27 -11.66
N VAL A 83 -2.32 -7.49 -10.72
CA VAL A 83 -3.10 -6.59 -9.85
C VAL A 83 -2.88 -5.12 -10.15
N VAL A 84 -1.75 -4.72 -10.75
CA VAL A 84 -1.47 -3.32 -11.11
C VAL A 84 -2.62 -2.67 -11.91
N PRO A 85 -3.25 -3.32 -12.90
CA PRO A 85 -4.36 -2.73 -13.65
C PRO A 85 -5.60 -2.38 -12.80
N THR A 86 -5.78 -3.01 -11.64
CA THR A 86 -6.92 -2.77 -10.75
C THR A 86 -6.71 -1.56 -9.84
N PHE A 87 -5.47 -1.05 -9.70
CA PHE A 87 -5.14 0.01 -8.75
C PHE A 87 -5.82 1.34 -9.05
N LYS A 88 -6.14 1.61 -10.32
CA LYS A 88 -6.96 2.77 -10.72
C LYS A 88 -8.36 2.80 -10.08
N ASN A 89 -8.87 1.65 -9.63
CA ASN A 89 -10.20 1.49 -9.06
C ASN A 89 -10.19 1.44 -7.52
N ILE A 90 -9.03 1.54 -6.85
CA ILE A 90 -8.95 1.36 -5.39
C ILE A 90 -9.85 2.35 -4.64
N ASP A 91 -9.97 3.59 -5.11
CA ASP A 91 -10.86 4.58 -4.48
C ASP A 91 -12.33 4.15 -4.54
N ALA A 92 -12.75 3.62 -5.68
CA ALA A 92 -14.09 3.06 -5.83
C ALA A 92 -14.29 1.81 -4.96
N PHE A 93 -13.26 0.97 -4.82
CA PHE A 93 -13.32 -0.22 -3.98
C PHE A 93 -13.43 0.12 -2.49
N VAL A 94 -12.66 1.08 -1.99
CA VAL A 94 -12.74 1.55 -0.60
C VAL A 94 -14.15 2.04 -0.29
N ALA A 95 -14.71 2.89 -1.16
CA ALA A 95 -16.07 3.40 -0.99
C ALA A 95 -17.12 2.28 -1.09
N TYR A 96 -16.96 1.36 -2.05
CA TYR A 96 -17.89 0.25 -2.28
C TYR A 96 -17.89 -0.76 -1.13
N TRP A 97 -16.72 -1.09 -0.57
CA TRP A 97 -16.63 -2.03 0.55
C TRP A 97 -16.97 -1.40 1.90
N GLY A 98 -16.94 -0.07 2.01
CA GLY A 98 -17.23 0.65 3.26
C GLY A 98 -16.23 0.34 4.38
N ILE A 99 -14.97 0.08 4.03
CA ILE A 99 -13.93 -0.31 5.00
C ILE A 99 -13.42 0.87 5.84
N GLY A 100 -13.09 0.60 7.10
CA GLY A 100 -12.57 1.58 8.05
C GLY A 100 -11.13 2.01 7.76
N LYS A 101 -10.66 3.02 8.50
CA LYS A 101 -9.28 3.54 8.38
C LYS A 101 -8.20 2.46 8.57
N PRO A 102 -8.29 1.54 9.55
CA PRO A 102 -7.28 0.48 9.70
C PRO A 102 -7.21 -0.43 8.46
N GLU A 103 -8.34 -0.82 7.89
CA GLU A 103 -8.36 -1.65 6.70
C GLU A 103 -7.90 -0.90 5.45
N GLN A 104 -8.21 0.39 5.35
CA GLN A 104 -7.70 1.26 4.27
C GLN A 104 -6.19 1.40 4.36
N ARG A 105 -5.65 1.55 5.58
CA ARG A 105 -4.20 1.63 5.84
C ARG A 105 -3.49 0.39 5.32
N ASP A 106 -3.96 -0.80 5.69
CA ASP A 106 -3.41 -2.07 5.21
C ASP A 106 -3.47 -2.17 3.67
N LEU A 107 -4.59 -1.76 3.08
CA LEU A 107 -4.81 -1.80 1.64
C LEU A 107 -3.84 -0.88 0.90
N PHE A 108 -3.75 0.40 1.31
CA PHE A 108 -2.88 1.37 0.67
C PHE A 108 -1.41 1.01 0.84
N LEU A 109 -1.02 0.45 2.00
CA LEU A 109 0.34 -0.04 2.22
C LEU A 109 0.68 -1.19 1.28
N ALA A 110 -0.21 -2.17 1.13
CA ALA A 110 -0.02 -3.29 0.21
C ALA A 110 0.13 -2.81 -1.25
N VAL A 111 -0.72 -1.88 -1.69
CA VAL A 111 -0.62 -1.27 -3.03
C VAL A 111 0.71 -0.54 -3.20
N THR A 112 1.10 0.27 -2.22
CA THR A 112 2.36 1.03 -2.23
C THR A 112 3.58 0.10 -2.33
N ARG A 113 3.60 -1.00 -1.58
CA ARG A 113 4.67 -2.01 -1.64
C ARG A 113 4.77 -2.66 -3.02
N ILE A 114 3.64 -2.98 -3.65
CA ILE A 114 3.62 -3.55 -4.99
C ILE A 114 4.11 -2.54 -6.04
N LEU A 115 3.73 -1.27 -5.90
CA LEU A 115 4.09 -0.21 -6.84
C LEU A 115 5.55 0.26 -6.74
N LYS A 116 6.19 0.09 -5.56
CA LYS A 116 7.56 0.57 -5.29
C LYS A 116 8.56 0.16 -6.37
N ASP A 117 8.46 -1.06 -6.87
CA ASP A 117 9.39 -1.63 -7.85
C ASP A 117 8.84 -1.61 -9.29
N GLN A 118 7.69 -0.96 -9.52
CA GLN A 118 7.04 -0.91 -10.82
C GLN A 118 7.50 0.27 -11.66
N LYS A 119 8.13 -0.04 -12.80
CA LYS A 119 8.62 0.98 -13.73
C LYS A 119 7.47 1.86 -14.23
N GLY A 120 7.65 3.18 -14.14
CA GLY A 120 6.70 4.16 -14.63
C GLY A 120 5.50 4.41 -13.71
N MET A 121 5.46 3.81 -12.52
CA MET A 121 4.36 3.96 -11.56
C MET A 121 4.69 4.88 -10.38
N THR A 122 5.74 5.70 -10.48
CA THR A 122 6.22 6.57 -9.40
C THR A 122 5.13 7.52 -8.89
N LYS A 123 4.29 8.06 -9.78
CA LYS A 123 3.18 8.95 -9.40
C LYS A 123 2.11 8.22 -8.62
N GLU A 124 1.73 7.03 -9.08
CA GLU A 124 0.76 6.16 -8.41
C GLU A 124 1.31 5.68 -7.06
N TYR A 125 2.59 5.30 -7.01
CA TYR A 125 3.30 4.94 -5.79
C TYR A 125 3.20 6.06 -4.75
N PHE A 126 3.59 7.28 -5.13
CA PHE A 126 3.50 8.45 -4.25
C PHE A 126 2.05 8.75 -3.83
N LYS A 127 1.10 8.68 -4.77
CA LYS A 127 -0.32 8.89 -4.49
C LYS A 127 -0.84 7.92 -3.42
N PHE A 128 -0.53 6.62 -3.53
CA PHE A 128 -0.98 5.64 -2.54
C PHE A 128 -0.22 5.72 -1.23
N LEU A 129 1.05 6.12 -1.27
CA LEU A 129 1.84 6.38 -0.08
C LEU A 129 1.27 7.56 0.73
N ASN A 130 0.89 8.67 0.07
CA ASN A 130 0.19 9.77 0.74
C ASN A 130 -1.15 9.33 1.33
N LYS A 131 -1.93 8.51 0.61
CA LYS A 131 -3.19 7.99 1.14
C LYS A 131 -2.99 7.10 2.36
N TYR A 132 -1.96 6.27 2.36
CA TYR A 132 -1.56 5.46 3.51
C TYR A 132 -1.27 6.37 4.72
N LEU A 133 -0.43 7.39 4.54
CA LEU A 133 -0.07 8.33 5.61
C LEU A 133 -1.26 9.18 6.09
N ALA A 134 -2.21 9.49 5.22
CA ALA A 134 -3.44 10.21 5.59
C ALA A 134 -4.43 9.35 6.40
N THR A 135 -4.22 8.03 6.52
CA THR A 135 -5.09 7.17 7.34
C THR A 135 -4.83 7.28 8.85
N PHE A 136 -3.72 7.90 9.26
CA PHE A 136 -3.38 8.09 10.67
C PHE A 136 -4.00 9.39 11.18
N ASP A 137 -4.78 9.33 12.25
CA ASP A 137 -5.41 10.52 12.85
C ASP A 137 -4.69 11.08 14.07
N GLY A 138 -3.58 10.45 14.49
CA GLY A 138 -2.80 10.89 15.63
C GLY A 138 -3.47 10.58 16.98
N SER A 139 -4.52 9.76 16.99
CA SER A 139 -5.08 9.21 18.22
C SER A 139 -4.08 8.31 18.94
N ALA A 140 -4.27 8.13 20.26
CA ALA A 140 -3.43 7.24 21.07
C ALA A 140 -3.51 5.78 20.58
N ASP A 141 -4.65 5.36 20.04
CA ASP A 141 -4.87 4.02 19.50
C ASP A 141 -3.99 3.74 18.26
N ASP A 142 -3.55 4.80 17.56
CA ASP A 142 -2.69 4.72 16.39
C ASP A 142 -1.19 4.84 16.71
N ALA A 143 -0.79 5.07 17.96
CA ALA A 143 0.59 5.41 18.31
C ALA A 143 1.62 4.38 17.84
N ASP A 144 1.35 3.09 18.03
CA ASP A 144 2.24 2.01 17.59
C ASP A 144 2.30 1.91 16.05
N ALA A 145 1.15 2.08 15.39
CA ALA A 145 1.05 2.02 13.94
C ALA A 145 1.74 3.22 13.27
N ILE A 146 1.64 4.41 13.88
CA ILE A 146 2.41 5.60 13.53
C ILE A 146 3.89 5.28 13.67
N GLY A 147 4.33 4.78 14.83
CA GLY A 147 5.72 4.42 15.09
C GLY A 147 6.34 3.47 14.05
N ALA A 148 5.52 2.56 13.49
CA ALA A 148 5.93 1.63 12.44
C ALA A 148 6.03 2.25 11.03
N ALA A 149 5.34 3.36 10.76
CA ALA A 149 5.23 3.98 9.43
C ALA A 149 6.39 4.93 9.06
N LYS A 150 7.47 4.95 9.84
CA LYS A 150 8.57 5.92 9.68
C LYS A 150 9.28 5.81 8.33
N GLU A 151 9.49 4.57 7.86
CA GLU A 151 10.18 4.35 6.59
C GLU A 151 9.33 4.82 5.41
N GLU A 152 8.02 4.54 5.45
CA GLU A 152 7.05 5.02 4.48
C GLU A 152 6.93 6.54 4.49
N ALA A 153 6.89 7.17 5.67
CA ALA A 153 6.86 8.62 5.81
C ALA A 153 8.12 9.28 5.21
N ALA A 154 9.30 8.75 5.53
CA ALA A 154 10.55 9.23 4.94
C ALA A 154 10.59 9.04 3.42
N ALA A 155 10.13 7.89 2.91
CA ALA A 155 10.03 7.63 1.49
C ALA A 155 9.11 8.62 0.77
N ALA A 156 7.99 9.01 1.39
CA ALA A 156 7.07 10.00 0.84
C ALA A 156 7.75 11.37 0.70
N ILE A 157 8.48 11.81 1.73
CA ILE A 157 9.24 13.06 1.66
C ILE A 157 10.27 13.02 0.55
N ILE A 158 11.05 11.95 0.47
CA ILE A 158 12.11 11.82 -0.54
C ILE A 158 11.51 11.86 -1.95
N GLU A 159 10.39 11.17 -2.16
CA GLU A 159 9.72 11.16 -3.46
C GLU A 159 9.13 12.53 -3.82
N PHE A 160 8.53 13.22 -2.85
CA PHE A 160 8.06 14.59 -3.02
C PHE A 160 9.18 15.54 -3.43
N VAL A 161 10.30 15.52 -2.71
CA VAL A 161 11.45 16.41 -2.95
C VAL A 161 12.12 16.12 -4.31
N LYS A 162 12.14 14.86 -4.73
CA LYS A 162 12.71 14.46 -6.03
C LYS A 162 11.82 14.80 -7.21
N SER A 163 10.52 14.88 -7.00
CA SER A 163 9.59 15.11 -8.09
C SER A 163 9.66 16.55 -8.58
N SER A 164 9.79 16.69 -9.89
CA SER A 164 9.73 18.00 -10.56
C SER A 164 8.31 18.51 -10.78
N ASP A 165 7.28 17.70 -10.49
CA ASP A 165 5.88 17.94 -10.87
C ASP A 165 4.86 17.80 -9.73
N LEU A 166 5.31 17.42 -8.53
CA LEU A 166 4.52 17.41 -7.31
C LEU A 166 4.72 18.73 -6.56
N TYR A 167 3.74 19.64 -6.66
CA TYR A 167 3.83 20.99 -6.07
C TYR A 167 2.93 21.19 -4.85
N GLN A 168 2.04 20.25 -4.55
CA GLN A 168 1.11 20.32 -3.42
C GLN A 168 1.25 19.05 -2.58
N CYS A 169 1.55 19.22 -1.30
CA CYS A 169 1.61 18.11 -0.37
C CYS A 169 1.38 18.55 1.07
N ASP A 170 0.35 18.00 1.71
CA ASP A 170 0.02 18.25 3.12
C ASP A 170 0.81 17.31 4.05
N LEU A 171 2.00 16.86 3.63
CA LEU A 171 2.81 15.88 4.37
C LEU A 171 3.15 16.38 5.78
N LEU A 172 3.44 17.68 5.95
CA LEU A 172 3.81 18.22 7.27
C LEU A 172 2.72 18.05 8.32
N ASP A 173 1.44 18.08 7.91
CA ASP A 173 0.30 18.00 8.82
C ASP A 173 -0.07 16.54 9.17
N MET A 174 0.54 15.56 8.50
CA MET A 174 0.25 14.15 8.74
C MET A 174 0.95 13.65 10.02
N PRO A 175 0.24 13.06 11.00
CA PRO A 175 0.85 12.56 12.23
C PRO A 175 2.01 11.57 12.00
N ALA A 176 1.86 10.70 11.00
CA ALA A 176 2.88 9.74 10.61
C ALA A 176 4.15 10.38 10.03
N VAL A 177 4.08 11.61 9.56
CA VAL A 177 5.24 12.38 9.08
C VAL A 177 5.81 13.24 10.20
N ALA A 178 4.96 13.89 10.99
CA ALA A 178 5.35 14.75 12.10
C ALA A 178 6.22 14.02 13.14
N GLN A 179 6.02 12.71 13.34
CA GLN A 179 6.85 11.91 14.26
C GLN A 179 8.35 11.94 13.90
N LEU A 180 8.69 12.13 12.62
CA LEU A 180 10.07 12.09 12.14
C LEU A 180 10.90 13.26 12.68
N GLU A 181 10.25 14.34 13.13
CA GLU A 181 10.90 15.49 13.77
C GLU A 181 11.78 15.09 14.96
N LYS A 182 11.39 14.02 15.67
CA LYS A 182 12.09 13.53 16.87
C LYS A 182 12.82 12.21 16.63
N ASP A 183 12.89 11.76 15.38
CA ASP A 183 13.51 10.48 15.03
C ASP A 183 15.00 10.66 14.71
N GLU A 184 15.88 9.91 15.36
CA GLU A 184 17.33 10.05 15.19
C GLU A 184 17.80 9.79 13.75
N LYS A 185 17.12 8.90 13.02
CA LYS A 185 17.52 8.50 11.66
C LYS A 185 16.89 9.41 10.61
N TYR A 186 15.62 9.78 10.80
CA TYR A 186 14.82 10.45 9.77
C TYR A 186 14.59 11.95 10.04
N GLN A 187 15.06 12.52 11.15
CA GLN A 187 14.95 13.95 11.42
C GLN A 187 15.52 14.83 10.28
N PRO A 188 16.67 14.51 9.65
CA PRO A 188 17.17 15.32 8.54
C PRO A 188 16.24 15.29 7.31
N VAL A 189 15.54 14.17 7.08
CA VAL A 189 14.57 14.04 5.99
C VAL A 189 13.36 14.95 6.28
N TYR A 190 12.90 14.98 7.52
CA TYR A 190 11.81 15.86 7.93
C TYR A 190 12.20 17.35 7.89
N GLU A 191 13.44 17.69 8.27
CA GLU A 191 13.98 19.04 8.13
C GLU A 191 14.01 19.49 6.65
N LEU A 192 14.43 18.59 5.76
CA LEU A 192 14.40 18.84 4.32
C LEU A 192 12.99 19.15 3.81
N LEU A 193 11.96 18.41 4.27
CA LEU A 193 10.56 18.72 3.96
C LEU A 193 10.18 20.13 4.42
N LYS A 194 10.51 20.50 5.66
CA LYS A 194 10.24 21.84 6.21
C LYS A 194 10.91 22.93 5.39
N ILE A 195 12.15 22.72 4.96
CA ILE A 195 12.88 23.68 4.12
C ILE A 195 12.14 23.88 2.79
N PHE A 196 11.75 22.79 2.12
CA PHE A 196 11.07 22.83 0.83
C PHE A 196 9.72 23.55 0.88
N LEU A 197 8.96 23.35 1.97
CA LEU A 197 7.60 23.90 2.08
C LEU A 197 7.54 25.31 2.69
N THR A 198 8.52 25.70 3.50
CA THR A 198 8.40 26.90 4.35
C THR A 198 9.58 27.87 4.26
N GLN A 199 10.72 27.45 3.71
CA GLN A 199 11.96 28.24 3.74
C GLN A 199 12.44 28.66 2.35
N ARG A 200 13.59 29.33 2.31
CA ARG A 200 14.21 29.88 1.10
C ARG A 200 15.40 29.03 0.65
N LEU A 201 15.84 29.29 -0.58
CA LEU A 201 16.98 28.61 -1.20
C LEU A 201 18.25 28.61 -0.33
N GLU A 202 18.52 29.70 0.38
CA GLU A 202 19.68 29.80 1.29
C GLU A 202 19.68 28.71 2.37
N SER A 203 18.52 28.43 2.97
CA SER A 203 18.36 27.36 3.95
C SER A 203 18.66 25.99 3.34
N TYR A 204 18.22 25.76 2.10
CA TYR A 204 18.50 24.53 1.38
C TYR A 204 19.99 24.35 1.10
N LEU A 205 20.68 25.39 0.64
CA LEU A 205 22.12 25.34 0.36
C LEU A 205 22.95 25.05 1.64
N ALA A 206 22.55 25.64 2.77
CA ALA A 206 23.16 25.35 4.07
C ALA A 206 22.92 23.88 4.47
N PHE A 207 21.67 23.41 4.35
CA PHE A 207 21.32 22.02 4.63
C PHE A 207 22.08 21.03 3.74
N GLN A 208 22.18 21.29 2.44
CA GLN A 208 22.91 20.47 1.48
C GLN A 208 24.39 20.37 1.84
N THR A 209 25.01 21.47 2.24
CA THR A 209 26.42 21.49 2.67
C THR A 209 26.63 20.62 3.90
N ALA A 210 25.72 20.69 4.89
CA ALA A 210 25.79 19.92 6.12
C ALA A 210 25.44 18.43 5.93
N ASN A 211 24.59 18.09 4.95
CA ASN A 211 23.99 16.76 4.80
C ASN A 211 24.28 16.11 3.42
N SER A 212 25.37 16.49 2.77
CA SER A 212 25.70 16.04 1.40
C SER A 212 25.70 14.51 1.23
N THR A 213 26.28 13.75 2.16
CA THR A 213 26.27 12.28 2.15
C THR A 213 24.87 11.69 2.22
N LEU A 214 23.98 12.31 3.01
CA LEU A 214 22.59 11.87 3.15
C LEU A 214 21.82 12.09 1.84
N LEU A 215 21.97 13.25 1.21
CA LEU A 215 21.33 13.56 -0.07
C LEU A 215 21.82 12.63 -1.18
N GLN A 216 23.13 12.33 -1.21
CA GLN A 216 23.72 11.34 -2.12
C GLN A 216 23.16 9.94 -1.89
N GLY A 217 23.01 9.52 -0.63
CA GLY A 217 22.42 8.22 -0.26
C GLY A 217 20.98 8.07 -0.75
N TYR A 218 20.24 9.18 -0.83
CA TYR A 218 18.90 9.20 -1.42
C TYR A 218 18.90 9.41 -2.93
N GLY A 219 20.04 9.60 -3.59
CA GLY A 219 20.12 9.81 -5.03
C GLY A 219 19.61 11.19 -5.48
N MET A 220 19.72 12.20 -4.61
CA MET A 220 19.45 13.60 -4.94
C MET A 220 20.78 14.27 -5.32
N PHE A 221 21.02 14.41 -6.63
CA PHE A 221 22.23 15.00 -7.20
C PHE A 221 21.87 16.30 -7.94
N TRP A 222 21.62 17.37 -7.20
CA TRP A 222 21.38 18.71 -7.76
C TRP A 222 21.99 19.76 -6.86
#